data_AF-A0A1I5A7Y2-F1
#
_entry.id   AF-A0A1I5A7Y2-F1
#
_cell.length_a   1.000
_cell.length_b   1.000
_cell.length_c   1.000
_cell.angle_alpha   90.00
_cell.angle_beta   90.00
_cell.angle_gamma   90.00
#
_symmetry.space_group_name_H-M   'P 1'
#
loop_
_entity.id
_entity.type
_entity.pdbx_description
1 polymer ?
#
loop_
_entity_poly.entity_id
_entity_poly.type
_entity_poly.pdbx_seq_one_letter_code
_entity_poly.pdbx_strand_id
1 'polypeptide(L)'
;MVGMPQTPEQDLTAALASAAREIEEFVAAAGWDQPTQVFALVPTRILLTAEPGLADQLDPDSALTPIAQESLPADDLAEALARIEWPEQVAGCALVQEIVVLPPEAEAELPDDAEAARQAAAEHPERQEARLVAAVLRDGGEACVMRLRAEGDEQGERIEDRSLAPNLIIALHATFAE
;
A
#
# COMPACT_ATOMS: atom_id res chain seq x y z
N MET A 1 -4.60 -34.08 -13.42
CA MET A 1 -4.48 -32.64 -13.68
C MET A 1 -3.10 -32.25 -13.20
N VAL A 2 -2.14 -32.11 -14.12
CA VAL A 2 -0.76 -31.77 -13.76
C VAL A 2 -0.78 -30.28 -13.44
N GLY A 3 -0.52 -29.90 -12.19
CA GLY A 3 -0.32 -28.51 -11.81
C GLY A 3 0.83 -27.95 -12.61
N MET A 4 0.57 -26.91 -13.40
CA MET A 4 1.62 -26.16 -14.07
C MET A 4 2.59 -25.65 -12.99
N PRO A 5 3.92 -25.72 -13.21
CA PRO A 5 4.86 -25.14 -12.25
C PRO A 5 4.53 -23.65 -12.11
N GLN A 6 4.21 -23.21 -10.89
CA GLN A 6 4.03 -21.79 -10.62
C GLN A 6 5.38 -21.12 -10.87
N THR A 7 5.35 -20.06 -11.69
CA THR A 7 6.57 -19.31 -12.03
C THR A 7 6.84 -18.35 -10.86
N PRO A 8 8.10 -18.11 -10.45
CA PRO A 8 8.41 -17.25 -9.30
C PRO A 8 7.75 -15.86 -9.33
N GLU A 9 7.44 -15.31 -10.51
CA GLU A 9 6.67 -14.06 -10.69
C GLU A 9 5.20 -14.17 -10.26
N GLN A 10 4.57 -15.33 -10.46
CA GLN A 10 3.19 -15.59 -10.02
C GLN A 10 3.09 -15.77 -8.50
N ASP A 11 4.10 -16.39 -7.89
CA ASP A 11 4.22 -16.50 -6.43
C ASP A 11 4.35 -15.11 -5.78
N LEU A 12 5.14 -14.22 -6.38
CA LEU A 12 5.33 -12.86 -5.86
C LEU A 12 4.07 -12.00 -5.97
N THR A 13 3.27 -12.14 -7.04
CA THR A 13 2.01 -11.41 -7.17
C THR A 13 1.00 -11.85 -6.11
N ALA A 14 0.90 -13.15 -5.82
CA ALA A 14 0.05 -13.66 -4.74
C ALA A 14 0.56 -13.19 -3.37
N ALA A 15 1.88 -13.17 -3.18
CA ALA A 15 2.52 -12.67 -1.96
C ALA A 15 2.31 -11.16 -1.76
N LEU A 16 2.23 -10.38 -2.84
CA LEU A 16 2.00 -8.92 -2.77
C LEU A 16 0.69 -8.58 -2.08
N ALA A 17 -0.40 -9.30 -2.40
CA ALA A 17 -1.69 -9.12 -1.74
C ALA A 17 -1.62 -9.50 -0.25
N SER A 18 -0.85 -10.54 0.11
CA SER A 18 -0.64 -10.87 1.53
C SER A 18 0.15 -9.79 2.25
N ALA A 19 1.25 -9.33 1.66
CA ALA A 19 2.06 -8.25 2.21
C ALA A 19 1.24 -6.98 2.40
N ALA A 20 0.39 -6.60 1.44
CA ALA A 20 -0.49 -5.44 1.57
C ALA A 20 -1.48 -5.58 2.74
N ARG A 21 -2.05 -6.77 2.95
CA ARG A 21 -2.91 -7.07 4.10
C ARG A 21 -2.15 -7.01 5.43
N GLU A 22 -0.96 -7.60 5.48
CA GLU A 22 -0.12 -7.62 6.69
C GLU A 22 0.32 -6.20 7.07
N ILE A 23 0.68 -5.37 6.09
CA ILE A 23 1.00 -3.96 6.29
C ILE A 23 -0.23 -3.21 6.82
N GLU A 24 -1.41 -3.43 6.24
CA GLU A 24 -2.67 -2.84 6.72
C GLU A 24 -2.91 -3.18 8.20
N GLU A 25 -2.80 -4.47 8.56
CA GLU A 25 -2.99 -4.96 9.93
C GLU A 25 -1.96 -4.38 10.90
N PHE A 26 -0.70 -4.32 10.48
CA PHE A 26 0.39 -3.74 11.26
C PHE A 26 0.14 -2.27 11.57
N VAL A 27 -0.21 -1.47 10.56
CA VAL A 27 -0.51 -0.04 10.75
C VAL A 27 -1.81 0.14 11.54
N ALA A 28 -2.81 -0.73 11.35
CA ALA A 28 -4.05 -0.71 12.13
C ALA A 28 -3.85 -0.97 13.62
N ALA A 29 -2.90 -1.81 13.99
CA ALA A 29 -2.54 -2.02 15.40
C ALA A 29 -2.01 -0.75 16.08
N ALA A 30 -1.48 0.21 15.32
CA ALA A 30 -1.00 1.50 15.82
C ALA A 30 -2.12 2.55 15.96
N GLY A 31 -3.36 2.24 15.57
CA GLY A 31 -4.49 3.17 15.63
C GLY A 31 -4.63 4.02 14.37
N TRP A 32 -5.58 4.97 14.39
CA TRP A 32 -5.85 5.95 13.32
C TRP A 32 -5.03 7.23 13.50
N ASP A 33 -5.16 8.14 12.55
CA ASP A 33 -4.51 9.45 12.54
C ASP A 33 -2.97 9.32 12.39
N GLN A 34 -2.55 8.32 11.60
CA GLN A 34 -1.15 8.03 11.32
C GLN A 34 -0.63 8.78 10.09
N PRO A 35 0.66 9.17 10.06
CA PRO A 35 1.25 9.78 8.88
C PRO A 35 1.32 8.78 7.73
N THR A 36 1.54 9.30 6.52
CA THR A 36 1.77 8.46 5.33
C THR A 36 3.07 7.68 5.51
N GLN A 37 2.99 6.36 5.35
CA GLN A 37 4.11 5.45 5.54
C GLN A 37 4.42 4.72 4.24
N VAL A 38 5.71 4.46 4.03
CA VAL A 38 6.19 3.69 2.88
C VAL A 38 6.94 2.46 3.38
N PHE A 39 6.79 1.36 2.67
CA PHE A 39 7.44 0.10 2.94
C PHE A 39 8.19 -0.38 1.70
N ALA A 40 9.43 -0.82 1.88
CA ALA A 40 10.16 -1.57 0.88
C ALA A 40 9.74 -3.05 0.99
N LEU A 41 9.41 -3.68 -0.13
CA LEU A 41 9.11 -5.11 -0.19
C LEU A 41 10.34 -5.84 -0.70
N VAL A 42 10.98 -6.60 0.20
CA VAL A 42 12.20 -7.34 -0.13
C VAL A 42 11.89 -8.84 -0.08
N PRO A 43 12.34 -9.64 -1.06
CA PRO A 43 12.17 -11.08 -1.00
C PRO A 43 12.85 -11.65 0.24
N THR A 44 12.09 -12.36 1.09
CA THR A 44 12.58 -12.85 2.40
C THR A 44 13.84 -13.70 2.25
N ARG A 45 13.94 -14.51 1.19
CA ARG A 45 15.13 -15.30 0.87
C ARG A 45 16.41 -14.46 0.69
N ILE A 46 16.28 -13.26 0.13
CA ILE A 46 17.42 -12.35 -0.11
C ILE A 46 17.84 -11.74 1.23
N LEU A 47 16.88 -11.30 2.05
CA LEU A 47 17.15 -10.81 3.40
C LEU A 47 17.86 -11.85 4.26
N LEU A 48 17.36 -13.09 4.31
CA LEU A 48 17.97 -14.16 5.11
C LEU A 48 19.37 -14.55 4.62
N THR A 49 19.64 -14.39 3.32
CA THR A 49 20.98 -14.63 2.76
C THR A 49 21.96 -13.52 3.17
N ALA A 50 21.52 -12.27 3.14
CA ALA A 50 22.34 -11.12 3.52
C ALA A 50 22.54 -11.02 5.03
N GLU A 51 21.49 -11.29 5.80
CA GLU A 51 21.42 -11.15 7.26
C GLU A 51 20.84 -12.42 7.91
N PRO A 52 21.65 -13.48 8.08
CA PRO A 52 21.19 -14.76 8.65
C PRO A 52 20.66 -14.65 10.09
N GLY A 53 21.06 -13.61 10.84
CA GLY A 53 20.58 -13.36 12.20
C GLY A 53 19.11 -12.94 12.30
N LEU A 54 18.46 -12.63 11.17
CA LEU A 54 17.03 -12.34 11.10
C LEU A 54 16.17 -13.61 10.98
N ALA A 55 16.77 -14.79 10.84
CA ALA A 55 16.03 -16.04 10.64
C ALA A 55 15.04 -16.37 11.76
N ASP A 56 15.35 -16.00 13.01
CA ASP A 56 14.45 -16.21 14.15
C ASP A 56 13.34 -15.14 14.27
N GLN A 57 13.43 -14.07 13.49
CA GLN A 57 12.52 -12.91 13.54
C GLN A 57 11.60 -12.81 12.30
N LEU A 58 11.94 -13.50 11.22
CA LEU A 58 11.20 -13.52 9.98
C LEU A 58 10.50 -14.86 9.81
N ASP A 59 9.32 -14.84 9.19
CA ASP A 59 8.67 -16.06 8.73
C ASP A 59 9.37 -16.55 7.45
N PRO A 60 10.07 -17.70 7.46
CA PRO A 60 10.75 -18.21 6.27
C PRO A 60 9.77 -18.65 5.18
N ASP A 61 8.50 -18.88 5.51
CA ASP A 61 7.44 -19.21 4.55
C ASP A 61 6.85 -17.97 3.87
N SER A 62 7.10 -16.76 4.39
CA SER A 62 6.70 -15.52 3.75
C SER A 62 7.63 -15.21 2.56
N ALA A 63 7.05 -14.96 1.38
CA ALA A 63 7.83 -14.65 0.18
C ALA A 63 8.40 -13.22 0.17
N LEU A 64 7.70 -12.27 0.80
CA LEU A 64 8.06 -10.85 0.85
C LEU A 64 8.04 -10.36 2.30
N THR A 65 9.11 -9.68 2.70
CA THR A 65 9.18 -8.98 3.99
C THR A 65 9.00 -7.48 3.77
N PRO A 66 7.96 -6.85 4.36
CA PRO A 66 7.83 -5.41 4.40
C PRO A 66 8.84 -4.77 5.35
N ILE A 67 9.57 -3.77 4.88
CA ILE A 67 10.51 -2.99 5.69
C ILE A 67 10.04 -1.53 5.72
N ALA A 68 9.61 -1.07 6.89
CA ALA A 68 9.17 0.32 7.08
C ALA A 68 10.30 1.30 6.73
N GLN A 69 9.96 2.32 5.96
CA GLN A 69 10.84 3.44 5.59
C GLN A 69 10.47 4.70 6.40
N GLU A 70 11.21 5.78 6.17
CA GLU A 70 10.84 7.08 6.71
C GLU A 70 9.45 7.50 6.22
N SER A 71 8.65 8.08 7.12
CA SER A 71 7.32 8.58 6.78
C SER A 71 7.40 9.73 5.79
N LEU A 72 6.48 9.76 4.83
CA LEU A 72 6.45 10.80 3.81
C LEU A 72 5.63 12.02 4.29
N PRO A 73 6.01 13.23 3.87
CA PRO A 73 5.19 14.42 4.11
C PRO A 73 3.85 14.29 3.36
N ALA A 74 2.77 14.74 4.00
CA ALA A 74 1.42 14.65 3.44
C ALA A 74 1.17 15.63 2.28
N ASP A 75 1.78 16.82 2.34
CA ASP A 75 1.47 17.92 1.42
C ASP A 75 2.07 17.76 0.01
N ASP A 76 3.11 16.93 -0.16
CA ASP A 76 3.73 16.70 -1.47
C ASP A 76 4.14 15.23 -1.66
N LEU A 77 3.14 14.35 -1.64
CA LEU A 77 3.37 12.92 -1.82
C LEU A 77 3.99 12.60 -3.19
N ALA A 78 3.57 13.28 -4.24
CA ALA A 78 4.08 13.01 -5.60
C ALA A 78 5.56 13.36 -5.72
N GLU A 79 5.98 14.55 -5.25
CA GLU A 79 7.39 14.93 -5.24
C GLU A 79 8.21 14.08 -4.27
N ALA A 80 7.62 13.70 -3.12
CA ALA A 80 8.28 12.80 -2.17
C ALA A 80 8.55 11.42 -2.78
N LEU A 81 7.57 10.80 -3.44
CA LEU A 81 7.73 9.53 -4.16
C LEU A 81 8.76 9.65 -5.29
N ALA A 82 8.77 10.76 -6.03
CA ALA A 82 9.72 11.00 -7.12
C ALA A 82 11.19 11.10 -6.66
N ARG A 83 11.44 11.34 -5.37
CA ARG A 83 12.79 11.37 -4.78
C ARG A 83 13.24 10.02 -4.22
N ILE A 84 12.37 9.02 -4.20
CA ILE A 84 12.71 7.69 -3.68
C ILE A 84 13.49 6.93 -4.73
N GLU A 85 14.66 6.44 -4.34
CA GLU A 85 15.47 5.53 -5.13
C GLU A 85 15.52 4.16 -4.44
N TRP A 86 15.04 3.13 -5.14
CA TRP A 86 15.00 1.77 -4.59
C TRP A 86 16.23 0.96 -4.99
N PRO A 87 16.96 0.36 -4.02
CA PRO A 87 18.03 -0.59 -4.30
C PRO A 87 17.55 -1.77 -5.15
N GLU A 88 18.47 -2.44 -5.85
CA GLU A 88 18.17 -3.61 -6.69
C GLU A 88 17.56 -4.78 -5.89
N GLN A 89 17.81 -4.84 -4.58
CA GLN A 89 17.24 -5.90 -3.72
C GLN A 89 15.75 -5.69 -3.43
N VAL A 90 15.23 -4.48 -3.62
CA VAL A 90 13.83 -4.14 -3.39
C VAL A 90 13.02 -4.59 -4.62
N ALA A 91 12.21 -5.62 -4.41
CA ALA A 91 11.36 -6.22 -5.45
C ALA A 91 10.04 -5.46 -5.64
N GLY A 92 9.65 -4.63 -4.67
CA GLY A 92 8.44 -3.82 -4.74
C GLY A 92 8.38 -2.80 -3.61
N CYS A 93 7.35 -1.98 -3.60
CA CYS A 93 7.09 -1.05 -2.52
C CYS A 93 5.60 -0.99 -2.21
N ALA A 94 5.27 -0.54 -1.00
CA ALA A 94 3.92 -0.28 -0.59
C ALA A 94 3.82 1.07 0.11
N LEU A 95 2.68 1.73 -0.04
CA LEU A 95 2.35 2.97 0.63
C LEU A 95 1.05 2.81 1.40
N VAL A 96 1.03 3.32 2.62
CA VAL A 96 -0.13 3.38 3.49
C VAL A 96 -0.46 4.82 3.79
N GLN A 97 -1.71 5.20 3.56
CA GLN A 97 -2.22 6.52 3.93
C GLN A 97 -3.68 6.43 4.39
N GLU A 98 -4.09 7.42 5.18
CA GLU A 98 -5.49 7.63 5.53
C GLU A 98 -6.09 8.61 4.51
N ILE A 99 -7.23 8.22 3.93
CA ILE A 99 -7.93 8.94 2.87
C ILE A 99 -9.37 9.21 3.29
N VAL A 100 -9.98 10.17 2.61
CA VAL A 100 -11.41 10.41 2.66
C VAL A 100 -12.07 9.75 1.46
N VAL A 101 -13.08 8.93 1.72
CA VAL A 101 -13.92 8.26 0.72
C VAL A 101 -15.31 8.89 0.77
N LEU A 102 -15.90 9.07 -0.39
CA LEU A 102 -17.26 9.60 -0.55
C LEU A 102 -18.16 8.58 -1.24
N PRO A 103 -19.47 8.63 -0.96
CA PRO A 103 -20.43 7.91 -1.80
C PRO A 103 -20.38 8.44 -3.25
N PRO A 104 -20.66 7.60 -4.25
CA PRO A 104 -20.55 7.97 -5.66
C PRO A 104 -21.43 9.16 -6.04
N GLU A 105 -22.58 9.36 -5.37
CA GLU A 105 -23.41 10.54 -5.56
C GLU A 105 -22.68 11.84 -5.19
N ALA A 106 -21.98 11.85 -4.05
CA ALA A 106 -21.22 13.02 -3.59
C ALA A 106 -19.93 13.22 -4.39
N GLU A 107 -19.26 12.14 -4.81
CA GLU A 107 -18.07 12.21 -5.67
C GLU A 107 -18.40 12.89 -7.02
N ALA A 108 -19.59 12.64 -7.58
CA ALA A 108 -20.04 13.27 -8.82
C ALA A 108 -20.30 14.78 -8.70
N GLU A 109 -20.42 15.31 -7.48
CA GLU A 109 -20.60 16.74 -7.20
C GLU A 109 -19.28 17.48 -6.95
N LEU A 110 -18.15 16.76 -6.88
CA LEU A 110 -16.84 17.37 -6.69
C LEU A 110 -16.42 18.21 -7.91
N PRO A 111 -15.68 19.31 -7.69
CA PRO A 111 -15.10 20.09 -8.77
C PRO A 111 -14.02 19.29 -9.53
N ASP A 112 -13.79 19.62 -10.81
CA ASP A 112 -12.75 18.99 -11.63
C ASP A 112 -11.31 19.31 -11.16
N ASP A 113 -11.12 20.41 -10.43
CA ASP A 113 -9.83 20.80 -9.89
C ASP A 113 -9.45 19.91 -8.70
N ALA A 114 -8.30 19.24 -8.78
CA ALA A 114 -7.89 18.22 -7.81
C ALA A 114 -7.74 18.75 -6.38
N GLU A 115 -7.31 20.01 -6.22
CA GLU A 115 -7.14 20.61 -4.89
C GLU A 115 -8.50 21.00 -4.31
N ALA A 116 -9.34 21.66 -5.11
CA ALA A 116 -10.71 21.98 -4.71
C ALA A 116 -11.54 20.71 -4.42
N ALA A 117 -11.31 19.62 -5.15
CA ALA A 117 -11.97 18.33 -4.93
C ALA A 117 -11.58 17.71 -3.60
N ARG A 118 -10.27 17.71 -3.27
CA ARG A 118 -9.78 17.26 -1.96
C ARG A 118 -10.39 18.06 -0.82
N GLN A 119 -10.41 19.39 -0.95
CA GLN A 119 -10.97 20.26 0.08
C GLN A 119 -12.48 20.00 0.25
N ALA A 120 -13.24 19.96 -0.84
CA ALA A 120 -14.68 19.67 -0.79
C ALA A 120 -14.98 18.29 -0.19
N ALA A 121 -14.19 17.27 -0.52
CA ALA A 121 -14.35 15.94 0.05
C ALA A 121 -14.07 15.90 1.56
N ALA A 122 -13.04 16.61 2.03
CA ALA A 122 -12.72 16.71 3.45
C ALA A 122 -13.82 17.42 4.26
N GLU A 123 -14.55 18.36 3.65
CA GLU A 123 -15.64 19.10 4.30
C GLU A 123 -17.01 18.41 4.16
N HIS A 124 -17.12 17.34 3.36
CA HIS A 124 -18.39 16.69 3.06
C HIS A 124 -19.02 16.01 4.29
N PRO A 125 -20.36 16.08 4.48
CA PRO A 125 -21.04 15.44 5.61
C PRO A 125 -21.05 13.91 5.54
N GLU A 126 -21.10 13.34 4.34
CA GLU A 126 -21.11 11.88 4.12
C GLU A 126 -19.70 11.29 3.95
N ARG A 127 -18.67 12.04 4.34
CA ARG A 127 -17.30 11.58 4.25
C ARG A 127 -17.06 10.39 5.18
N GLN A 128 -16.31 9.41 4.68
CA GLN A 128 -15.83 8.29 5.47
C GLN A 128 -14.31 8.29 5.43
N GLU A 129 -13.68 8.12 6.58
CA GLU A 129 -12.23 7.92 6.62
C GLU A 129 -11.92 6.47 6.30
N ALA A 130 -10.87 6.24 5.52
CA ALA A 130 -10.41 4.92 5.18
C ALA A 130 -8.90 4.88 5.21
N ARG A 131 -8.33 3.74 5.59
CA ARG A 131 -6.91 3.47 5.40
C ARG A 131 -6.74 2.73 4.10
N LEU A 132 -5.94 3.27 3.19
CA LEU A 132 -5.59 2.67 1.93
C LEU A 132 -4.13 2.22 1.97
N VAL A 133 -3.91 0.97 1.59
CA VAL A 133 -2.60 0.39 1.27
C VAL A 133 -2.56 0.12 -0.21
N ALA A 134 -1.60 0.71 -0.92
CA ALA A 134 -1.31 0.42 -2.32
C ALA A 134 0.10 -0.18 -2.40
N ALA A 135 0.24 -1.32 -3.05
CA ALA A 135 1.49 -2.06 -3.18
C ALA A 135 1.74 -2.44 -4.64
N VAL A 136 2.99 -2.31 -5.07
CA VAL A 136 3.43 -2.64 -6.43
C VAL A 136 4.72 -3.44 -6.41
N LEU A 137 4.91 -4.27 -7.42
CA LEU A 137 6.19 -4.92 -7.72
C LEU A 137 6.91 -4.17 -8.84
N ARG A 138 8.25 -4.20 -8.81
CA ARG A 138 9.13 -3.61 -9.82
C ARG A 138 8.86 -4.21 -11.21
N ASP A 139 8.70 -5.53 -11.28
CA ASP A 139 8.51 -6.29 -12.52
C ASP A 139 7.03 -6.39 -12.95
N GLY A 140 6.16 -5.63 -12.29
CA GLY A 140 4.71 -5.65 -12.51
C GLY A 140 3.95 -6.50 -11.49
N GLY A 141 2.74 -6.07 -11.18
CA GLY A 141 1.92 -6.60 -10.10
C GLY A 141 1.51 -5.48 -9.16
N GLU A 142 0.22 -5.44 -8.85
CA GLU A 142 -0.42 -4.40 -8.06
C GLU A 142 -1.39 -5.06 -7.08
N ALA A 143 -1.44 -4.54 -5.86
CA ALA A 143 -2.42 -4.93 -4.86
C ALA A 143 -2.84 -3.68 -4.10
N CYS A 144 -4.14 -3.55 -3.86
CA CYS A 144 -4.70 -2.51 -3.02
C CYS A 144 -5.60 -3.12 -1.97
N VAL A 145 -5.44 -2.68 -0.73
CA VAL A 145 -6.26 -3.05 0.41
C VAL A 145 -6.73 -1.76 1.06
N MET A 146 -8.03 -1.62 1.27
CA MET A 146 -8.61 -0.49 1.97
C MET A 146 -9.42 -0.97 3.15
N ARG A 147 -9.30 -0.29 4.29
CA ARG A 147 -10.14 -0.48 5.46
C ARG A 147 -10.92 0.79 5.74
N LEU A 148 -12.24 0.72 5.79
CA LEU A 148 -13.07 1.83 6.24
C LEU A 148 -12.93 2.01 7.76
N ARG A 149 -12.94 3.25 8.24
CA ARG A 149 -13.02 3.56 9.67
C ARG A 149 -14.44 3.27 10.13
N ALA A 150 -14.59 2.31 11.04
CA ALA A 150 -15.85 2.07 11.71
C ALA A 150 -16.07 3.07 12.85
N GLU A 151 -17.33 3.25 13.21
CA GLU A 151 -17.70 3.98 14.42
C GLU A 151 -17.45 3.11 15.66
N GLY A 152 -16.82 3.67 16.70
CA GLY A 152 -16.55 2.95 17.95
C GLY A 152 -15.36 1.99 17.90
N ASP A 153 -15.45 0.87 18.64
CA ASP A 153 -14.37 -0.11 18.81
C ASP A 153 -14.43 -1.28 17.80
N GLU A 154 -15.30 -1.19 16.78
CA GLU A 154 -15.45 -2.24 15.77
C GLU A 154 -14.35 -2.17 14.70
N GLN A 155 -14.04 -3.32 14.11
CA GLN A 155 -13.21 -3.36 12.92
C GLN A 155 -14.04 -2.98 11.70
N GLY A 156 -13.66 -1.91 11.01
CA GLY A 156 -14.35 -1.53 9.79
C GLY A 156 -14.07 -2.48 8.62
N GLU A 157 -14.92 -2.35 7.62
CA GLU A 157 -14.94 -3.20 6.43
C GLU A 157 -13.62 -3.11 5.66
N ARG A 158 -13.08 -4.27 5.26
CA ARG A 158 -11.89 -4.39 4.42
C ARG A 158 -12.29 -4.73 3.00
N ILE A 159 -11.76 -3.97 2.05
CA ILE A 159 -12.00 -4.09 0.61
C ILE A 159 -10.65 -4.33 -0.06
N GLU A 160 -10.56 -5.36 -0.91
CA GLU A 160 -9.35 -5.69 -1.67
C GLU A 160 -9.67 -5.56 -3.16
N ASP A 161 -9.27 -4.43 -3.76
CA ASP A 161 -9.45 -4.19 -5.20
C ASP A 161 -8.35 -3.27 -5.74
N ARG A 162 -7.63 -3.74 -6.77
CA ARG A 162 -6.54 -3.01 -7.43
C ARG A 162 -6.96 -1.67 -8.03
N SER A 163 -8.23 -1.48 -8.39
CA SER A 163 -8.73 -0.23 -8.96
C SER A 163 -9.06 0.83 -7.92
N LEU A 164 -8.84 0.59 -6.63
CA LEU A 164 -9.10 1.58 -5.57
C LEU A 164 -8.24 2.84 -5.70
N ALA A 165 -7.04 2.72 -6.26
CA ALA A 165 -6.07 3.82 -6.25
C ALA A 165 -5.19 3.87 -7.51
N PRO A 166 -5.79 4.02 -8.72
CA PRO A 166 -5.06 3.93 -9.98
C PRO A 166 -3.91 4.95 -10.09
N ASN A 167 -4.16 6.19 -9.67
CA ASN A 167 -3.14 7.25 -9.70
C ASN A 167 -1.97 6.97 -8.74
N LEU A 168 -2.26 6.38 -7.57
CA LEU A 168 -1.23 6.03 -6.59
C LEU A 168 -0.38 4.86 -7.08
N ILE A 169 -1.01 3.82 -7.66
CA ILE A 169 -0.31 2.70 -8.28
C ILE A 169 0.64 3.18 -9.39
N ILE A 170 0.17 4.09 -10.25
CA ILE A 170 1.01 4.71 -11.28
C ILE A 170 2.20 5.45 -10.66
N ALA A 171 1.97 6.25 -9.61
CA ALA A 171 3.03 6.99 -8.92
C ALA A 171 4.04 6.05 -8.25
N LEU A 172 3.60 4.95 -7.64
CA LEU A 172 4.48 3.96 -7.04
C LEU A 172 5.33 3.24 -8.09
N HIS A 173 4.75 2.83 -9.21
CA HIS A 173 5.52 2.27 -10.32
C HIS A 173 6.54 3.27 -10.88
N ALA A 174 6.21 4.56 -10.91
CA ALA A 174 7.15 5.59 -11.35
C ALA A 174 8.40 5.70 -10.44
N THR A 175 8.33 5.28 -9.17
CA THR A 175 9.52 5.24 -8.28
C THR A 175 10.55 4.17 -8.69
N PHE A 176 10.16 3.25 -9.58
CA PHE A 176 11.06 2.25 -10.16
C PHE A 176 11.50 2.59 -11.58
N ALA A 177 10.92 3.61 -12.21
CA ALA A 177 11.26 4.05 -13.55
C ALA A 177 12.46 5.01 -13.48
N GLU A 178 13.56 4.65 -14.14
CA GLU A 178 14.76 5.50 -14.31
C GLU A 178 14.54 6.64 -15.31
#